data_AF-M1C947-F1
#
_entry.id   AF-M1C947-F1
#
_cell.length_a   1.000
_cell.length_b   1.000
_cell.length_c   1.000
_cell.angle_alpha   90.00
_cell.angle_beta   90.00
_cell.angle_gamma   90.00
#
_symmetry.space_group_name_H-M   'P 1'
#
loop_
_entity.id
_entity.type
_entity.pdbx_description
1 polymer ?
#
loop_
_entity_poly.entity_id
_entity_poly.type
_entity_poly.pdbx_seq_one_letter_code
_entity_poly.pdbx_strand_id
1 'polypeptide(L)'
;MEGHLVHETNDGKNIAVIGILYEIGLFPDLFLTMIEKDLEALRLADQKAIGINYPNLIKIDEKRYYSYDKNAKNGPANWGKISSNCNGNLQSPIDLDNKMVEVVSNLGILQKYYRPSNATLVNRGHDIMLRWDGDSGYLKIDETQYQLQQIHWHTPSEHSIDGKSFNPVTA
;
A
#
# COMPACT_ATOMS: atom_id res chain seq x y z
N MET A 1 -2.61 7.20 -8.38
CA MET A 1 -1.84 6.48 -7.36
C MET A 1 -2.80 5.63 -6.57
N GLU A 2 -2.32 4.56 -5.93
CA GLU A 2 -3.13 3.75 -5.01
C GLU A 2 -2.42 3.58 -3.67
N GLY A 3 -3.17 3.69 -2.57
CA GLY A 3 -2.71 3.37 -1.22
C GLY A 3 -3.46 2.16 -0.68
N HIS A 4 -2.73 1.18 -0.15
CA HIS A 4 -3.28 -0.05 0.42
C HIS A 4 -3.16 -0.04 1.93
N LEU A 5 -4.27 0.14 2.67
CA LEU A 5 -4.30 -0.02 4.12
C LEU A 5 -4.51 -1.49 4.46
N VAL A 6 -3.51 -2.11 5.06
CA VAL A 6 -3.51 -3.52 5.42
C VAL A 6 -3.86 -3.68 6.89
N HIS A 7 -4.85 -4.55 7.13
CA HIS A 7 -5.33 -4.89 8.45
C HIS A 7 -5.25 -6.40 8.66
N GLU A 8 -5.06 -6.82 9.89
CA GLU A 8 -4.90 -8.22 10.25
C GLU A 8 -5.71 -8.57 11.51
N THR A 9 -6.30 -9.76 11.57
CA THR A 9 -6.95 -10.23 12.80
C THR A 9 -5.94 -10.47 13.91
N ASN A 10 -6.38 -10.40 15.17
CA ASN A 10 -5.49 -10.60 16.33
C ASN A 10 -4.79 -11.97 16.34
N ASP A 11 -5.37 -12.99 15.68
CA ASP A 11 -4.77 -14.32 15.55
C ASP A 11 -3.84 -14.48 14.33
N GLY A 12 -3.65 -13.42 13.53
CA GLY A 12 -2.78 -13.39 12.36
C GLY A 12 -3.26 -14.21 11.17
N LYS A 13 -4.53 -14.66 11.16
CA LYS A 13 -5.02 -15.60 10.14
C LYS A 13 -5.70 -14.94 8.96
N ASN A 14 -6.32 -13.78 9.17
CA ASN A 14 -7.09 -13.12 8.15
C ASN A 14 -6.61 -11.69 7.94
N ILE A 15 -6.58 -11.29 6.67
CA ILE A 15 -6.15 -9.97 6.23
C ILE A 15 -7.33 -9.28 5.55
N ALA A 16 -7.51 -7.99 5.84
CA ALA A 16 -8.42 -7.12 5.11
C ALA A 16 -7.62 -5.93 4.56
N VAL A 17 -7.84 -5.59 3.28
CA VAL A 17 -7.16 -4.48 2.61
C VAL A 17 -8.18 -3.46 2.14
N ILE A 18 -7.95 -2.19 2.43
CA ILE A 18 -8.67 -1.07 1.82
C ILE A 18 -7.75 -0.45 0.76
N GLY A 19 -8.17 -0.51 -0.50
CA GLY A 19 -7.56 0.27 -1.59
C GLY A 19 -8.14 1.67 -1.64
N ILE A 20 -7.28 2.68 -1.65
CA ILE A 20 -7.65 4.09 -1.84
C ILE A 20 -7.02 4.55 -3.15
N LEU A 21 -7.86 4.85 -4.13
CA LEU A 21 -7.45 5.41 -5.41
C LEU A 21 -7.39 6.93 -5.32
N TYR A 22 -6.26 7.50 -5.76
CA TYR A 22 -6.01 8.94 -5.76
C TYR A 22 -5.76 9.43 -7.18
N GLU A 23 -6.46 10.49 -7.58
CA GLU A 23 -5.96 11.45 -8.58
C GLU A 23 -5.29 12.57 -7.79
N ILE A 24 -3.96 12.61 -7.75
CA ILE A 24 -3.24 13.72 -7.10
C ILE A 24 -3.44 14.94 -7.99
N GLY A 25 -4.26 15.89 -7.55
CA GLY A 25 -4.54 17.14 -8.26
C GLY A 25 -3.44 18.19 -8.07
N LEU A 26 -3.69 19.41 -8.56
CA LEU A 26 -2.77 20.56 -8.45
C LEU A 26 -2.51 21.02 -7.01
N PHE A 27 -3.36 20.62 -6.06
CA PHE A 27 -3.21 20.99 -4.65
C PHE A 27 -2.57 19.86 -3.87
N PRO A 28 -1.59 20.15 -2.99
CA PRO A 28 -0.93 19.13 -2.19
C PRO A 28 -1.93 18.40 -1.30
N ASP A 29 -1.93 17.06 -1.33
CA ASP A 29 -2.63 16.26 -0.32
C ASP A 29 -1.92 16.45 1.02
N LEU A 30 -2.66 16.84 2.07
CA LEU A 30 -2.08 17.17 3.38
C LEU A 30 -1.25 16.02 3.97
N PHE A 31 -1.69 14.78 3.78
CA PHE A 31 -0.98 13.62 4.27
C PHE A 31 0.27 13.35 3.42
N LEU A 32 0.16 13.41 2.08
CA LEU A 32 1.32 13.26 1.20
C LEU A 32 2.36 14.35 1.46
N THR A 33 1.93 15.60 1.63
CA THR A 33 2.82 16.73 1.94
C THR A 33 3.55 16.53 3.27
N MET A 34 2.89 15.92 4.26
CA MET A 34 3.53 15.60 5.54
C MET A 34 4.65 14.58 5.36
N ILE A 35 4.44 13.54 4.54
CA ILE A 35 5.45 12.51 4.30
C ILE A 35 6.45 12.87 3.18
N GLU A 36 6.16 13.85 2.33
CA GLU A 36 7.03 14.29 1.23
C GLU A 36 8.41 14.72 1.72
N LYS A 37 8.47 15.43 2.86
CA LYS A 37 9.75 15.82 3.47
C LYS A 37 10.55 14.61 3.93
N ASP A 38 9.87 13.60 4.47
CA ASP A 38 10.48 12.34 4.91
C ASP A 38 10.91 11.50 3.68
N LEU A 39 10.14 11.56 2.58
CA LEU A 39 10.47 10.94 1.29
C LEU A 39 11.69 11.58 0.62
N GLU A 40 11.84 12.90 0.66
CA GLU A 40 13.07 13.56 0.16
C GLU A 40 14.28 13.22 1.04
N ALA A 41 14.09 13.11 2.37
CA ALA A 41 15.14 12.62 3.26
C ALA A 41 15.57 11.18 2.91
N LEU A 42 14.61 10.31 2.53
CA LEU A 42 14.88 8.95 2.02
C LEU A 42 15.69 8.97 0.72
N ARG A 43 15.33 9.83 -0.23
CA ARG A 43 16.05 9.98 -1.51
C ARG A 43 17.51 10.42 -1.31
N LEU A 44 17.75 11.27 -0.31
CA LEU A 44 19.08 11.72 0.09
C LEU A 44 19.86 10.67 0.88
N ALA A 45 19.19 9.85 1.69
CA ALA A 45 19.82 8.75 2.43
C ALA A 45 20.41 7.68 1.48
N ASP A 46 19.73 7.39 0.37
CA ASP A 46 20.27 6.54 -0.70
C ASP A 46 21.40 7.22 -1.51
N GLN A 47 21.47 8.56 -1.53
CA GLN A 47 22.49 9.32 -2.29
C GLN A 47 23.68 9.85 -1.48
N LYS A 48 23.72 9.69 -0.16
CA LYS A 48 24.90 10.07 0.63
C LYS A 48 24.94 9.36 1.98
N ALA A 49 25.74 8.30 2.06
CA ALA A 49 26.35 7.90 3.33
C ALA A 49 27.36 8.98 3.77
N ILE A 50 26.89 10.17 4.15
CA ILE A 50 27.66 11.16 4.91
C ILE A 50 26.78 11.66 6.05
N GLY A 51 26.85 10.93 7.17
CA GLY A 51 27.03 11.53 8.48
C GLY A 51 25.94 12.43 9.05
N ILE A 52 24.66 12.21 8.77
CA ILE A 52 23.57 12.80 9.57
C ILE A 52 22.60 11.69 10.03
N ASN A 53 22.42 11.67 11.34
CA ASN A 53 21.85 10.60 12.14
C ASN A 53 20.30 10.63 12.11
N TYR A 54 19.68 9.80 11.26
CA TYR A 54 18.28 9.36 11.41
C TYR A 54 18.23 7.84 11.62
N PRO A 55 18.81 7.31 12.70
CA PRO A 55 19.22 5.91 12.75
C PRO A 55 18.07 4.92 12.99
N ASN A 56 16.85 5.39 13.32
CA ASN A 56 15.77 4.52 13.79
C ASN A 56 14.46 4.59 12.98
N LEU A 57 14.31 5.50 12.02
CA LEU A 57 13.04 5.69 11.32
C LEU A 57 12.96 4.96 9.98
N ILE A 58 14.09 4.49 9.44
CA ILE A 58 14.18 4.01 8.06
C ILE A 58 14.89 2.66 8.07
N LYS A 59 14.19 1.62 7.61
CA LYS A 59 14.80 0.31 7.30
C LYS A 59 14.72 0.10 5.79
N ILE A 60 15.85 -0.26 5.18
CA ILE A 60 15.93 -0.69 3.78
C ILE A 60 15.99 -2.22 3.79
N ASP A 61 15.06 -2.88 3.10
CA ASP A 61 15.10 -4.34 2.89
C ASP A 61 15.63 -4.65 1.49
N GLU A 62 16.88 -5.09 1.39
CA GLU A 62 17.61 -5.24 0.12
C GLU A 62 17.37 -6.58 -0.61
N LYS A 63 16.56 -7.50 -0.06
CA LYS A 63 16.35 -8.82 -0.67
C LYS A 63 15.29 -8.79 -1.78
N ARG A 64 15.71 -8.45 -3.01
CA ARG A 64 14.84 -8.49 -4.20
C ARG A 64 14.77 -9.88 -4.83
N TYR A 65 13.89 -10.73 -4.28
CA TYR A 65 13.56 -12.03 -4.88
C TYR A 65 12.69 -11.92 -6.15
N TYR A 66 12.01 -10.78 -6.35
CA TYR A 66 11.12 -10.52 -7.47
C TYR A 66 11.32 -9.08 -8.00
N SER A 67 10.82 -8.82 -9.21
CA SER A 67 10.90 -7.51 -9.89
C SER A 67 9.54 -7.11 -10.47
N TYR A 68 9.29 -5.80 -10.57
CA TYR A 68 8.14 -5.22 -11.27
C TYR A 68 8.42 -4.97 -12.76
N ASP A 69 9.67 -5.13 -13.22
CA ASP A 69 9.98 -5.07 -14.65
C ASP A 69 9.34 -6.25 -15.38
N LYS A 70 8.40 -5.94 -16.29
CA LYS A 70 7.65 -6.92 -17.10
C LYS A 70 8.56 -7.81 -17.96
N ASN A 71 9.75 -7.34 -18.30
CA ASN A 71 10.71 -8.05 -19.13
C ASN A 71 11.74 -8.86 -18.32
N ALA A 72 11.78 -8.70 -16.99
CA ALA A 72 12.72 -9.42 -16.15
C ALA A 72 12.34 -10.89 -16.01
N LYS A 73 13.35 -11.76 -15.84
CA LYS A 73 13.15 -13.20 -15.58
C LYS A 73 12.35 -13.46 -14.30
N ASN A 74 12.46 -12.57 -13.32
CA ASN A 74 11.69 -12.55 -12.08
C ASN A 74 10.60 -11.46 -12.07
N GLY A 75 10.16 -11.03 -13.26
CA GLY A 75 9.07 -10.09 -13.47
C GLY A 75 7.68 -10.69 -13.19
N PRO A 76 6.60 -9.87 -13.18
CA PRO A 76 5.26 -10.30 -12.77
C PRO A 76 4.72 -11.54 -13.50
N ALA A 77 4.97 -11.65 -14.80
CA ALA A 77 4.57 -12.82 -15.60
C ALA A 77 5.22 -14.14 -15.16
N ASN A 78 6.27 -14.09 -14.31
CA ASN A 78 6.99 -15.24 -13.80
C ASN A 78 6.86 -15.42 -12.28
N TRP A 79 6.14 -14.55 -11.56
CA TRP A 79 6.00 -14.66 -10.10
C TRP A 79 5.36 -15.97 -9.65
N GLY A 80 4.47 -16.54 -10.47
CA GLY A 80 3.92 -17.87 -10.29
C GLY A 80 4.93 -19.01 -10.19
N LYS A 81 6.14 -18.83 -10.73
CA LYS A 81 7.26 -19.79 -10.61
C LYS A 81 8.04 -19.61 -9.31
N ILE A 82 7.93 -18.44 -8.69
CA ILE A 82 8.60 -18.06 -7.44
C ILE A 82 7.72 -18.45 -6.25
N SER A 83 6.41 -18.18 -6.35
CA SER A 83 5.42 -18.51 -5.32
C SER A 83 4.14 -19.06 -5.96
N SER A 84 3.66 -20.19 -5.45
CA SER A 84 2.41 -20.81 -5.92
C SER A 84 1.19 -19.91 -5.70
N ASN A 85 1.25 -19.00 -4.73
CA ASN A 85 0.14 -18.08 -4.43
C ASN A 85 -0.13 -17.12 -5.59
N CYS A 86 0.86 -16.86 -6.45
CA CYS A 86 0.73 -16.01 -7.63
C CYS A 86 0.13 -16.74 -8.85
N ASN A 87 -0.26 -18.02 -8.72
CA ASN A 87 -0.93 -18.81 -9.77
C ASN A 87 -2.42 -19.06 -9.45
N GLY A 88 -2.99 -18.34 -8.48
CA GLY A 88 -4.40 -18.48 -8.12
C GLY A 88 -5.35 -17.86 -9.15
N ASN A 89 -6.63 -18.22 -9.07
CA ASN A 89 -7.71 -17.62 -9.89
C ASN A 89 -8.37 -16.40 -9.23
N LEU A 90 -8.01 -16.13 -7.97
CA LEU A 90 -8.50 -15.00 -7.18
C LEU A 90 -7.29 -14.12 -6.83
N GLN A 91 -6.77 -13.41 -7.81
CA GLN A 91 -5.64 -12.51 -7.64
C GLN A 91 -6.10 -11.06 -7.77
N SER A 92 -5.44 -10.20 -7.02
CA SER A 92 -5.49 -8.74 -7.19
C SER A 92 -4.22 -8.27 -7.91
N PRO A 93 -4.24 -7.09 -8.55
CA PRO A 93 -5.40 -6.21 -8.72
C PRO A 93 -6.43 -6.70 -9.75
N ILE A 94 -7.60 -6.08 -9.77
CA ILE A 94 -8.65 -6.26 -10.79
C ILE A 94 -9.12 -4.91 -11.35
N ASP A 95 -9.82 -4.97 -12.49
CA ASP A 95 -10.61 -3.83 -12.97
C ASP A 95 -11.99 -3.82 -12.32
N LEU A 96 -12.40 -2.65 -11.81
CA LEU A 96 -13.71 -2.42 -11.23
C LEU A 96 -14.63 -1.86 -12.31
N ASP A 97 -15.25 -2.76 -13.09
CA ASP A 97 -16.18 -2.42 -14.18
C ASP A 97 -17.60 -2.17 -13.65
N ASN A 98 -18.10 -0.95 -13.83
CA ASN A 98 -19.42 -0.53 -13.38
C ASN A 98 -20.58 -1.34 -13.99
N LYS A 99 -20.36 -2.07 -15.09
CA LYS A 99 -21.36 -2.92 -15.74
C LYS A 99 -21.48 -4.30 -15.11
N MET A 100 -20.46 -4.74 -14.38
CA MET A 100 -20.39 -6.08 -13.78
C MET A 100 -20.64 -6.08 -12.27
N VAL A 101 -20.60 -4.91 -11.62
CA VAL A 101 -20.84 -4.80 -10.17
C VAL A 101 -22.31 -5.01 -9.82
N GLU A 102 -22.54 -5.62 -8.67
CA GLU A 102 -23.86 -5.73 -8.03
C GLU A 102 -23.92 -4.77 -6.83
N VAL A 103 -25.01 -4.00 -6.74
CA VAL A 103 -25.22 -3.10 -5.60
C VAL A 103 -25.82 -3.89 -4.44
N VAL A 104 -25.00 -4.10 -3.40
CA VAL A 104 -25.39 -4.83 -2.19
C VAL A 104 -25.65 -3.83 -1.06
N SER A 105 -26.91 -3.42 -0.89
CA SER A 105 -27.30 -2.31 -0.01
C SER A 105 -27.16 -2.59 1.50
N ASN A 106 -27.12 -3.86 1.90
CA ASN A 106 -27.02 -4.27 3.31
C ASN A 106 -25.58 -4.35 3.85
N LEU A 107 -24.55 -4.04 3.04
CA LEU A 107 -23.16 -3.98 3.51
C LEU A 107 -22.93 -2.84 4.52
N GLY A 108 -23.75 -1.78 4.46
CA GLY A 108 -23.63 -0.62 5.33
C GLY A 108 -22.39 0.23 5.05
N ILE A 109 -22.05 1.10 6.00
CA ILE A 109 -20.87 1.96 5.92
C ILE A 109 -19.68 1.22 6.50
N LEU A 110 -18.52 1.33 5.84
CA LEU A 110 -17.27 0.78 6.32
C LEU A 110 -16.90 1.33 7.71
N GLN A 111 -16.88 0.46 8.72
CA GLN A 111 -16.70 0.86 10.12
C GLN A 111 -15.21 0.91 10.49
N LYS A 112 -14.66 2.13 10.56
CA LYS A 112 -13.25 2.38 10.88
C LYS A 112 -13.13 3.01 12.26
N TYR A 113 -12.31 2.42 13.13
CA TYR A 113 -12.06 2.87 14.50
C TYR A 113 -10.59 3.21 14.68
N TYR A 114 -10.04 4.04 13.80
CA TYR A 114 -8.62 4.41 13.80
C TYR A 114 -8.32 5.48 14.84
N ARG A 115 -7.08 5.49 15.32
CA ARG A 115 -6.59 6.49 16.27
C ARG A 115 -5.11 6.80 16.02
N PRO A 116 -4.64 7.99 16.42
CA PRO A 116 -3.22 8.32 16.32
C PRO A 116 -2.35 7.32 17.09
N SER A 117 -1.26 6.88 16.46
CA SER A 117 -0.28 5.96 17.02
C SER A 117 1.08 6.21 16.36
N ASN A 118 2.16 5.81 17.02
CA ASN A 118 3.51 5.92 16.47
C ASN A 118 3.64 5.02 15.22
N ALA A 119 4.31 5.55 14.20
CA ALA A 119 4.54 4.85 12.95
C ALA A 119 5.95 5.11 12.42
N THR A 120 6.45 4.15 11.65
CA THR A 120 7.78 4.15 11.03
C THR A 120 7.63 4.13 9.50
N LEU A 121 8.32 5.03 8.80
CA LEU A 121 8.34 5.08 7.34
C LEU A 121 9.47 4.20 6.79
N VAL A 122 9.09 3.18 6.02
CA VAL A 122 9.99 2.11 5.57
C VAL A 122 10.05 2.13 4.05
N ASN A 123 11.27 2.22 3.50
CA ASN A 123 11.52 1.99 2.08
C ASN A 123 11.84 0.50 1.88
N ARG A 124 10.91 -0.27 1.33
CA ARG A 124 11.08 -1.72 1.12
C ARG A 124 11.82 -2.05 -0.20
N GLY A 125 12.33 -1.02 -0.88
CA GLY A 125 13.01 -1.13 -2.15
C GLY A 125 12.08 -1.39 -3.35
N HIS A 126 10.81 -1.72 -3.13
CA HIS A 126 9.80 -1.89 -4.17
C HIS A 126 8.54 -1.03 -3.94
N ASP A 127 8.35 -0.53 -2.73
CA ASP A 127 7.39 0.52 -2.38
C ASP A 127 7.86 1.29 -1.14
N ILE A 128 7.10 2.32 -0.80
CA ILE A 128 7.18 2.99 0.49
C ILE A 128 6.01 2.52 1.34
N MET A 129 6.29 2.17 2.59
CA MET A 129 5.33 1.70 3.57
C MET A 129 5.40 2.55 4.83
N LEU A 130 4.26 2.99 5.35
CA LEU A 130 4.15 3.48 6.72
C LEU A 130 3.60 2.33 7.58
N ARG A 131 4.38 1.89 8.58
CA ARG A 131 3.99 0.82 9.51
C ARG A 131 3.70 1.39 10.89
N TRP A 132 2.58 1.01 11.50
CA TRP A 132 2.30 1.36 12.88
C TRP A 132 2.99 0.39 13.84
N ASP A 133 3.67 0.92 14.86
CA ASP A 133 4.39 0.13 15.87
C ASP A 133 3.59 0.01 17.18
N GLY A 134 2.48 0.73 17.30
CA GLY A 134 1.52 0.64 18.40
C GLY A 134 0.08 0.58 17.89
N ASP A 135 -0.90 0.44 18.79
CA ASP A 135 -2.31 0.30 18.44
C ASP A 135 -2.89 1.56 17.76
N SER A 136 -3.02 1.46 16.44
CA SER A 136 -3.56 2.47 15.51
C SER A 136 -5.08 2.32 15.28
N GLY A 137 -5.73 1.42 16.02
CA GLY A 137 -7.12 1.06 15.85
C GLY A 137 -7.35 -0.03 14.82
N TYR A 138 -8.60 -0.19 14.40
CA TYR A 138 -9.02 -1.34 13.58
C TYR A 138 -10.12 -0.99 12.58
N LEU A 139 -10.22 -1.85 11.57
CA LEU A 139 -11.37 -1.98 10.69
C LEU A 139 -12.31 -3.07 11.25
N LYS A 140 -13.61 -2.78 11.31
CA LYS A 140 -14.63 -3.77 11.67
C LYS A 140 -15.42 -4.18 10.42
N ILE A 141 -15.39 -5.48 10.11
CA ILE A 141 -16.21 -6.12 9.06
C ILE A 141 -17.04 -7.19 9.76
N ASP A 142 -18.36 -7.05 9.72
CA ASP A 142 -19.29 -7.81 10.55
C ASP A 142 -18.87 -7.74 12.03
N GLU A 143 -18.71 -8.87 12.72
CA GLU A 143 -18.21 -8.92 14.10
C GLU A 143 -16.69 -9.12 14.21
N THR A 144 -15.97 -9.12 13.09
CA THR A 144 -14.53 -9.36 13.05
C THR A 144 -13.75 -8.05 13.04
N GLN A 145 -12.79 -7.95 13.96
CA GLN A 145 -11.86 -6.82 14.02
C GLN A 145 -10.54 -7.15 13.34
N TYR A 146 -10.11 -6.26 12.46
CA TYR A 146 -8.82 -6.31 11.78
C TYR A 146 -8.00 -5.09 12.19
N GLN A 147 -6.94 -5.31 12.95
CA GLN A 147 -6.04 -4.25 13.45
C GLN A 147 -5.26 -3.63 12.29
N LEU A 148 -5.19 -2.30 12.23
CA LEU A 148 -4.46 -1.58 11.19
C LEU A 148 -2.94 -1.75 11.39
N GLN A 149 -2.28 -2.35 10.42
CA GLN A 149 -0.85 -2.69 10.51
C GLN A 149 0.03 -1.71 9.74
N GLN A 150 -0.33 -1.44 8.48
CA GLN A 150 0.48 -0.65 7.58
C GLN A 150 -0.34 -0.06 6.44
N ILE A 151 0.20 0.98 5.83
CA ILE A 151 -0.22 1.47 4.52
C ILE A 151 1.00 1.51 3.60
N HIS A 152 0.85 1.12 2.35
CA HIS A 152 1.88 1.26 1.31
C HIS A 152 1.26 1.80 0.02
N TRP A 153 2.09 2.38 -0.85
CA TRP A 153 1.63 3.07 -2.04
C TRP A 153 2.23 2.50 -3.32
N HIS A 154 1.39 2.45 -4.36
CA HIS A 154 1.76 2.09 -5.72
C HIS A 154 1.51 3.27 -6.67
N THR A 155 2.46 3.48 -7.58
CA THR A 155 2.31 4.39 -8.71
C THR A 155 2.80 3.69 -9.99
N PRO A 156 1.95 3.54 -11.02
CA PRO A 156 0.52 3.91 -11.10
C PRO A 156 -0.37 3.12 -10.13
N SER A 157 -1.69 3.38 -10.08
CA SER A 157 -2.60 2.48 -9.35
C SER A 157 -2.54 1.07 -9.92
N GLU A 158 -2.65 0.07 -9.03
CA GLU A 158 -2.71 -1.34 -9.43
C GLU A 158 -4.13 -1.69 -9.88
N HIS A 159 -5.16 -1.29 -9.13
CA HIS A 159 -6.56 -1.37 -9.55
C HIS A 159 -6.90 -0.29 -10.59
N SER A 160 -7.91 -0.58 -11.41
CA SER A 160 -8.52 0.36 -12.34
C SER A 160 -10.03 0.46 -12.12
N ILE A 161 -10.62 1.56 -12.59
CA ILE A 161 -12.08 1.72 -12.67
C ILE A 161 -12.43 1.90 -14.15
N ASP A 162 -13.30 1.04 -14.67
CA ASP A 162 -13.69 1.02 -16.09
C ASP A 162 -12.48 1.06 -17.05
N GLY A 163 -11.43 0.31 -16.73
CA GLY A 163 -10.17 0.23 -17.47
C GLY A 163 -9.23 1.44 -17.28
N LYS A 164 -9.60 2.45 -16.48
CA LYS A 164 -8.76 3.63 -16.22
C LYS A 164 -7.87 3.42 -15.00
N SER A 165 -6.56 3.50 -15.19
CA SER A 165 -5.58 3.58 -14.09
C SER A 165 -5.42 5.02 -13.60
N PHE A 166 -5.10 5.17 -12.33
CA PHE A 166 -4.98 6.45 -11.63
C PHE A 166 -3.50 6.77 -11.47
N ASN A 167 -3.07 7.91 -12.01
CA ASN A 167 -1.70 8.41 -11.89
C ASN A 167 -1.65 9.63 -10.96
N PRO A 168 -0.51 9.91 -10.31
CA PRO A 168 -0.21 11.27 -9.92
C PRO A 168 -0.35 12.17 -11.15
N VAL A 169 -1.11 13.27 -11.06
CA VAL A 169 -1.04 14.30 -12.10
C VAL A 169 0.27 15.03 -11.85
N THR A 170 1.28 14.79 -12.69
CA THR A 170 2.47 15.64 -12.71
C THR A 170 2.04 17.02 -13.19
N ALA A 171 2.29 18.05 -12.37
CA ALA A 171 2.28 19.44 -12.83
C ALA A 171 3.39 19.68 -13.88
#